data_AF-A0A5C2CY33-F1
#
_entry.id   AF-A0A5C2CY33-F1
#
_cell.length_a   1.000
_cell.length_b   1.000
_cell.length_c   1.000
_cell.angle_alpha   90.00
_cell.angle_beta   90.00
_cell.angle_gamma   90.00
#
_symmetry.space_group_name_H-M   'P 1'
#
loop_
_entity.id
_entity.type
_entity.pdbx_description
1 polymer ?
#
loop_
_entity_poly.entity_id
_entity_poly.type
_entity_poly.pdbx_seq_one_letter_code
_entity_poly.pdbx_strand_id
1 'polypeptide(L)'
;MAGLIKTALSLEHGQLPPSLHYESPNPQIDFGGRFRVNAGLTDWPSNGTPRRAGVSSFGIGGTNAHVVLEEAPAAEPSGPPSRPWQLLTLSARTPEALDQTTVRLGDHLWGHPGLELADVAFTLHTGRKGFEHRRMLVSSDLEDAASALAACDPERILDGRAESSGRLVSFLFPGLGDHYEGMGSGLYRSEPGFRERVDRCAEILRGELGLDLREVLYKEDEEPAATDRGPDLRRMLGRRQARELDRPSLAHAAIFVTEYALAGLLRDCGIEPAAMIGYSLGELTAACLAGVLTLEDALRLVVRRAKLAESLPVGAMLAVPLPEEELAPLLGDRLSLAAVNGPSLCVASGPVEAVEELETRLAGRGVVTRRLSASRGFHSREMEPLFEPLRELVSGFELRPPSIPYISTVTGTWITSAQATDPDYWANHLCRTVRFAEGVGELLRQPSPILLEVGPGHALGSFALQHPESGPGRTVLSSLRHSYECQPDQAVLLRSLGQLWLAGAEIDWAGFHAGERRRRMPLPTYPFQRERYWIEAAPAQPPGRP
;
A
#
# COMPACT_ATOMS: atom_id res chain seq x y z
N MET A 1 0.05 18.79 -41.07
CA MET A 1 -0.19 17.76 -40.03
C MET A 1 -0.67 16.42 -40.58
N ALA A 2 -1.75 16.34 -41.38
CA ALA A 2 -2.23 15.05 -41.91
C ALA A 2 -1.14 14.24 -42.65
N GLY A 3 -0.36 14.88 -43.52
CA GLY A 3 0.78 14.23 -44.19
C GLY A 3 1.89 13.75 -43.24
N LEU A 4 2.09 14.45 -42.12
CA LEU A 4 3.03 14.04 -41.07
C LEU A 4 2.54 12.79 -40.35
N ILE A 5 1.25 12.73 -39.97
CA ILE A 5 0.63 11.56 -39.32
C ILE A 5 0.67 10.34 -40.25
N LYS A 6 0.29 10.51 -41.53
CA LYS A 6 0.40 9.47 -42.56
C LYS A 6 1.82 8.90 -42.62
N THR A 7 2.82 9.78 -42.65
CA THR A 7 4.22 9.41 -42.77
C THR A 7 4.72 8.70 -41.52
N ALA A 8 4.35 9.18 -40.32
CA ALA A 8 4.69 8.53 -39.06
C ALA A 8 4.12 7.11 -38.98
N LEU A 9 2.84 6.91 -39.31
CA LEU A 9 2.23 5.57 -39.37
C LEU A 9 2.87 4.68 -40.45
N SER A 10 3.27 5.26 -41.59
CA SER A 10 3.97 4.50 -42.64
C SER A 10 5.35 4.01 -42.20
N LEU A 11 6.07 4.82 -41.40
CA LEU A 11 7.35 4.44 -40.79
C LEU A 11 7.15 3.35 -39.72
N GLU A 12 6.14 3.51 -38.85
CA GLU A 12 5.81 2.55 -37.78
C GLU A 12 5.42 1.18 -38.34
N HIS A 13 4.53 1.14 -39.34
CA HIS A 13 4.07 -0.12 -39.94
C HIS A 13 5.00 -0.64 -41.04
N GLY A 14 5.98 0.15 -41.49
CA GLY A 14 6.88 -0.23 -42.59
C GLY A 14 6.13 -0.44 -43.92
N GLN A 15 5.05 0.30 -44.16
CA GLN A 15 4.19 0.17 -45.34
C GLN A 15 3.76 1.54 -45.86
N LEU A 16 3.66 1.68 -47.18
CA LEU A 16 3.22 2.89 -47.87
C LEU A 16 1.77 2.73 -48.34
N PRO A 17 0.82 3.51 -47.80
CA PRO A 17 -0.57 3.47 -48.26
C PRO A 17 -0.73 4.16 -49.63
N PRO A 18 -1.71 3.74 -50.44
CA PRO A 18 -1.92 4.27 -51.78
C PRO A 18 -2.32 5.75 -51.76
N SER A 19 -2.02 6.43 -52.87
CA SER A 19 -2.62 7.73 -53.19
C SER A 19 -3.91 7.46 -53.97
N LEU A 20 -5.05 7.83 -53.39
CA LEU A 20 -6.36 7.62 -54.01
C LEU A 20 -6.51 8.49 -55.28
N HIS A 21 -7.34 8.03 -56.22
CA HIS A 21 -7.64 8.71 -57.49
C HIS A 21 -6.43 8.92 -58.42
N TYR A 22 -5.37 8.14 -58.24
CA TYR A 22 -4.25 8.09 -59.17
C TYR A 22 -4.38 6.89 -60.11
N GLU A 23 -4.56 7.15 -61.40
CA GLU A 23 -4.61 6.12 -62.45
C GLU A 23 -3.38 6.18 -63.36
N SER A 24 -2.95 7.38 -63.75
CA SER A 24 -1.75 7.60 -64.56
C SER A 24 -1.08 8.94 -64.22
N PRO A 25 0.24 9.10 -64.50
CA PRO A 25 0.94 10.37 -64.34
C PRO A 25 0.27 11.54 -65.07
N ASN A 26 0.32 12.74 -64.49
CA ASN A 26 -0.05 13.96 -65.23
C ASN A 26 0.94 14.14 -66.41
N PRO A 27 0.47 14.23 -67.67
CA PRO A 27 1.35 14.34 -68.84
C PRO A 27 2.20 15.62 -68.85
N GLN A 28 1.87 16.62 -68.04
CA GLN A 28 2.64 17.86 -67.89
C GLN A 28 3.80 17.75 -66.89
N ILE A 29 3.92 16.64 -66.16
CA ILE A 29 4.97 16.42 -65.15
C ILE A 29 5.88 15.28 -65.61
N ASP A 30 7.13 15.61 -65.95
CA ASP A 30 8.16 14.60 -66.21
C ASP A 30 8.77 14.10 -64.89
N PHE A 31 8.44 12.87 -64.48
CA PHE A 31 8.98 12.25 -63.27
C PHE A 31 10.41 11.69 -63.44
N GLY A 32 10.96 11.65 -64.66
CA GLY A 32 12.33 11.24 -64.93
C GLY A 32 12.71 9.84 -64.42
N GLY A 33 11.73 8.96 -64.21
CA GLY A 33 11.90 7.59 -63.68
C GLY A 33 12.36 7.48 -62.23
N ARG A 34 12.73 8.58 -61.56
CA ARG A 34 13.22 8.62 -60.17
C ARG A 34 12.09 8.81 -59.15
N PHE A 35 10.97 9.38 -59.58
CA PHE A 35 9.77 9.55 -58.77
C PHE A 35 8.65 8.65 -59.29
N ARG A 36 7.92 8.04 -58.36
CA ARG A 36 6.73 7.24 -58.64
C ARG A 36 5.64 7.56 -57.63
N VAL A 37 4.39 7.62 -58.11
CA VAL A 37 3.24 7.73 -57.21
C VAL A 37 2.86 6.34 -56.72
N ASN A 38 2.71 6.18 -55.41
CA ASN A 38 2.32 4.91 -54.80
C ASN A 38 0.83 4.65 -55.04
N ALA A 39 0.50 3.76 -55.98
CA ALA A 39 -0.88 3.47 -56.39
C ALA A 39 -1.55 2.33 -55.58
N GLY A 40 -0.77 1.53 -54.85
CA GLY A 40 -1.24 0.41 -54.04
C GLY A 40 -0.57 0.37 -52.66
N LEU A 41 -1.11 -0.44 -51.74
CA LEU A 41 -0.42 -0.72 -50.47
C LEU A 41 0.89 -1.45 -50.79
N THR A 42 2.02 -0.86 -50.39
CA THR A 42 3.35 -1.36 -50.76
C THR A 42 4.21 -1.51 -49.52
N ASP A 43 4.83 -2.67 -49.35
CA ASP A 43 5.81 -2.88 -48.27
C ASP A 43 7.02 -1.97 -48.46
N TRP A 44 7.48 -1.40 -47.36
CA TRP A 44 8.64 -0.53 -47.33
C TRP A 44 9.73 -1.21 -46.50
N PRO A 45 10.54 -2.12 -47.07
CA PRO A 45 11.60 -2.76 -46.32
C PRO A 45 12.72 -1.77 -45.96
N SER A 46 13.37 -1.96 -44.82
CA SER A 46 14.61 -1.26 -44.50
C SER A 46 15.74 -1.76 -45.41
N ASN A 47 16.65 -0.87 -45.80
CA ASN A 47 17.80 -1.16 -46.65
C ASN A 47 19.12 -1.20 -45.85
N GLY A 48 19.06 -1.53 -44.55
CA GLY A 48 20.20 -1.47 -43.64
C GLY A 48 20.45 -0.08 -43.04
N THR A 49 19.60 0.90 -43.36
CA THR A 49 19.57 2.22 -42.72
C THR A 49 18.14 2.56 -42.28
N PRO A 50 17.98 3.49 -41.31
CA PRO A 50 16.67 3.97 -40.92
C PRO A 50 15.85 4.46 -42.11
N ARG A 51 14.59 4.02 -42.23
CA ARG A 51 13.64 4.55 -43.22
C ARG A 51 13.46 6.05 -43.00
N ARG A 52 13.40 6.81 -44.10
CA ARG A 52 13.23 8.26 -44.08
C ARG A 52 12.22 8.72 -45.11
N ALA A 53 11.45 9.75 -44.75
CA ALA A 53 10.48 10.37 -45.65
C ALA A 53 10.43 11.89 -45.47
N GLY A 54 10.22 12.61 -46.58
CA GLY A 54 9.99 14.05 -46.58
C GLY A 54 8.50 14.38 -46.65
N VAL A 55 8.07 15.38 -45.88
CA VAL A 55 6.71 15.93 -45.91
C VAL A 55 6.79 17.40 -46.27
N SER A 56 6.17 17.79 -47.39
CA SER A 56 6.08 19.17 -47.86
C SER A 56 4.67 19.74 -47.71
N SER A 57 4.57 21.02 -47.38
CA SER A 57 3.31 21.78 -47.36
C SER A 57 3.55 23.18 -47.92
N PHE A 58 2.75 23.57 -48.92
CA PHE A 58 2.88 24.84 -49.63
C PHE A 58 1.59 25.64 -49.48
N GLY A 59 1.64 26.74 -48.74
CA GLY A 59 0.47 27.60 -48.50
C GLY A 59 0.26 28.59 -49.65
N ILE A 60 -1.00 28.93 -49.95
CA ILE A 60 -1.33 29.89 -51.03
C ILE A 60 -0.70 31.28 -50.82
N GLY A 61 -0.43 31.66 -49.56
CA GLY A 61 0.29 32.88 -49.21
C GLY A 61 1.80 32.84 -49.47
N GLY A 62 2.34 31.76 -50.03
CA GLY A 62 3.77 31.62 -50.38
C GLY A 62 4.66 30.99 -49.31
N THR A 63 4.13 30.75 -48.09
CA THR A 63 4.88 30.08 -47.03
C THR A 63 4.99 28.58 -47.31
N ASN A 64 6.23 28.09 -47.34
CA ASN A 64 6.57 26.70 -47.61
C ASN A 64 7.20 26.06 -46.37
N ALA A 65 6.81 24.83 -46.07
CA ALA A 65 7.42 24.02 -45.02
C ALA A 65 7.82 22.65 -45.58
N HIS A 66 9.00 22.17 -45.17
CA HIS A 66 9.47 20.82 -45.46
C HIS A 66 10.07 20.21 -44.19
N VAL A 67 9.69 18.96 -43.90
CA VAL A 67 10.17 18.21 -42.73
C VAL A 67 10.65 16.85 -43.20
N VAL A 68 11.77 16.39 -42.65
CA VAL A 68 12.29 15.03 -42.85
C VAL A 68 12.01 14.22 -41.59
N LEU A 69 11.39 13.07 -41.75
CA LEU A 69 11.13 12.10 -40.69
C LEU A 69 12.04 10.89 -40.87
N GLU A 70 12.42 10.27 -39.76
CA GLU A 70 13.18 9.03 -39.69
C GLU A 70 12.42 8.04 -38.80
N GLU A 71 12.51 6.74 -39.09
CA GLU A 71 11.92 5.71 -38.23
C GLU A 71 12.52 5.75 -36.83
N ALA A 72 11.68 5.48 -35.82
CA ALA A 72 12.13 5.45 -34.44
C ALA A 72 13.10 4.26 -34.22
N PRO A 73 14.10 4.41 -33.32
CA PRO A 73 14.89 3.27 -32.87
C PRO A 73 14.00 2.16 -32.32
N ALA A 74 14.41 0.89 -32.52
CA ALA A 74 13.68 -0.24 -31.96
C ALA A 74 13.57 -0.11 -30.43
N ALA A 75 12.35 -0.18 -29.90
CA ALA A 75 12.15 -0.15 -28.47
C ALA A 75 12.71 -1.42 -27.81
N GLU A 76 13.31 -1.30 -26.63
CA GLU A 76 13.77 -2.46 -25.83
C GLU A 76 12.60 -3.18 -25.18
N PRO A 77 12.49 -4.53 -25.25
CA PRO A 77 11.36 -5.29 -24.73
C PRO A 77 11.11 -5.00 -23.25
N SER A 78 9.84 -5.06 -22.82
CA SER A 78 9.52 -5.05 -21.39
C SER A 78 10.28 -6.18 -20.68
N GLY A 79 10.69 -5.92 -19.44
CA GLY A 79 11.30 -6.94 -18.60
C GLY A 79 10.26 -7.98 -18.16
N PRO A 80 10.71 -9.14 -17.65
CA PRO A 80 9.78 -10.10 -17.05
C PRO A 80 8.96 -9.44 -15.93
N PRO A 81 7.72 -9.90 -15.68
CA PRO A 81 6.93 -9.44 -14.54
C PRO A 81 7.66 -9.77 -13.23
N SER A 82 7.98 -8.74 -12.44
CA SER A 82 8.53 -8.88 -11.08
C SER A 82 7.45 -9.12 -10.04
N ARG A 83 6.23 -8.66 -10.32
CA ARG A 83 5.06 -8.80 -9.44
C ARG A 83 4.00 -9.69 -10.09
N PRO A 84 3.55 -10.75 -9.41
CA PRO A 84 2.49 -11.62 -9.93
C PRO A 84 1.10 -10.95 -9.89
N TRP A 85 0.93 -9.87 -9.13
CA TRP A 85 -0.30 -9.10 -9.03
C TRP A 85 -0.06 -7.67 -9.51
N GLN A 86 -1.07 -7.08 -10.14
CA GLN A 86 -1.03 -5.74 -10.73
C GLN A 86 -2.21 -4.91 -10.20
N LEU A 87 -1.93 -3.64 -9.89
CA LEU A 87 -2.94 -2.64 -9.56
C LEU A 87 -3.31 -1.88 -10.85
N LEU A 88 -4.57 -1.92 -11.22
CA LEU A 88 -5.13 -1.11 -12.30
C LEU A 88 -5.88 0.07 -11.70
N THR A 89 -5.53 1.29 -12.12
CA THR A 89 -6.22 2.52 -11.70
C THR A 89 -6.92 3.19 -12.88
N LEU A 90 -8.19 3.52 -12.71
CA LEU A 90 -9.01 4.25 -13.69
C LEU A 90 -9.52 5.53 -13.03
N SER A 91 -9.50 6.64 -13.76
CA SER A 91 -10.10 7.87 -13.27
C SER A 91 -10.76 8.70 -14.36
N ALA A 92 -11.77 9.47 -13.98
CA ALA A 92 -12.46 10.41 -14.86
C ALA A 92 -12.99 11.63 -14.10
N ARG A 93 -13.43 12.64 -14.86
CA ARG A 93 -14.04 13.86 -14.30
C ARG A 93 -15.50 13.69 -13.90
N THR A 94 -16.17 12.65 -14.37
CA THR A 94 -17.56 12.33 -14.01
C THR A 94 -17.72 10.83 -13.79
N PRO A 95 -18.73 10.39 -13.01
CA PRO A 95 -19.03 8.97 -12.85
C PRO A 95 -19.30 8.25 -14.18
N GLU A 96 -20.05 8.88 -15.09
CA GLU A 96 -20.42 8.28 -16.38
C GLU A 96 -19.20 8.06 -17.28
N ALA A 97 -18.24 8.99 -17.23
CA ALA A 97 -16.98 8.84 -17.94
C ALA A 97 -16.11 7.73 -17.32
N LEU A 98 -16.18 7.52 -16.01
CA LEU A 98 -15.46 6.45 -15.33
C LEU A 98 -16.03 5.07 -15.72
N ASP A 99 -17.35 4.94 -15.76
CA ASP A 99 -18.01 3.71 -16.20
C ASP A 99 -17.69 3.38 -17.66
N GLN A 100 -17.77 4.36 -18.56
CA GLN A 100 -17.38 4.18 -19.95
C GLN A 100 -15.89 3.84 -20.11
N THR A 101 -15.02 4.40 -19.27
CA THR A 101 -13.58 4.07 -19.27
C THR A 101 -13.36 2.61 -18.85
N THR A 102 -14.12 2.16 -17.85
CA THR A 102 -14.06 0.79 -17.31
C THR A 102 -14.45 -0.22 -18.38
N VAL A 103 -15.60 -0.04 -19.01
CA VAL A 103 -16.09 -0.93 -20.08
C VAL A 103 -15.12 -0.94 -21.26
N ARG A 104 -14.67 0.23 -21.73
CA ARG A 104 -13.73 0.33 -22.85
C ARG A 104 -12.40 -0.35 -22.56
N LEU A 105 -11.90 -0.24 -21.33
CA LEU A 105 -10.68 -0.95 -20.94
C LEU A 105 -10.93 -2.46 -20.93
N GLY A 106 -12.01 -2.92 -20.30
CA GLY A 106 -12.39 -4.35 -20.28
C GLY A 106 -12.47 -4.95 -21.69
N ASP A 107 -13.22 -4.31 -22.59
CA ASP A 107 -13.34 -4.73 -24.01
C ASP A 107 -11.99 -4.75 -24.72
N HIS A 108 -11.13 -3.76 -24.44
CA HIS A 108 -9.81 -3.68 -25.03
C HIS A 108 -8.91 -4.82 -24.55
N LEU A 109 -8.89 -5.13 -23.25
CA LEU A 109 -8.11 -6.24 -22.71
C LEU A 109 -8.60 -7.58 -23.29
N TRP A 110 -9.92 -7.78 -23.35
CA TRP A 110 -10.53 -8.97 -23.94
C TRP A 110 -10.16 -9.16 -25.42
N GLY A 111 -10.13 -8.07 -26.20
CA GLY A 111 -9.76 -8.09 -27.61
C GLY A 111 -8.27 -8.26 -27.91
N HIS A 112 -7.40 -8.18 -26.89
CA HIS A 112 -5.94 -8.20 -27.06
C HIS A 112 -5.26 -9.12 -26.02
N PRO A 113 -5.44 -10.46 -26.12
CA PRO A 113 -4.92 -11.41 -25.13
C PRO A 113 -3.38 -11.48 -25.05
N GLY A 114 -2.66 -10.88 -26.00
CA GLY A 114 -1.20 -10.80 -25.98
C GLY A 114 -0.62 -9.61 -25.22
N LEU A 115 -1.43 -8.83 -24.51
CA LEU A 115 -0.96 -7.71 -23.70
C LEU A 115 -0.36 -8.18 -22.37
N GLU A 116 0.72 -7.54 -21.97
CA GLU A 116 1.30 -7.72 -20.64
C GLU A 116 0.56 -6.84 -19.61
N LEU A 117 -0.10 -7.46 -18.63
CA LEU A 117 -0.89 -6.75 -17.61
C LEU A 117 -0.06 -5.71 -16.84
N ALA A 118 1.22 -5.99 -16.60
CA ALA A 118 2.15 -5.06 -15.97
C ALA A 118 2.41 -3.79 -16.81
N ASP A 119 2.47 -3.91 -18.15
CA ASP A 119 2.61 -2.75 -19.04
C ASP A 119 1.28 -1.95 -19.11
N VAL A 120 0.13 -2.63 -18.98
CA VAL A 120 -1.18 -1.98 -18.83
C VAL A 120 -1.21 -1.14 -17.54
N ALA A 121 -0.88 -1.73 -16.40
CA ALA A 121 -0.80 -1.05 -15.10
C ALA A 121 0.17 0.15 -15.15
N PHE A 122 1.38 -0.07 -15.68
CA PHE A 122 2.36 1.01 -15.87
C PHE A 122 1.83 2.16 -16.72
N THR A 123 1.13 1.86 -17.81
CA THR A 123 0.51 2.87 -18.68
C THR A 123 -0.58 3.66 -17.95
N LEU A 124 -1.39 2.98 -17.12
CA LEU A 124 -2.43 3.64 -16.32
C LEU A 124 -1.81 4.56 -15.25
N HIS A 125 -0.73 4.14 -14.59
CA HIS A 125 -0.07 4.91 -13.54
C HIS A 125 0.71 6.12 -14.07
N THR A 126 1.46 5.95 -15.16
CA THR A 126 2.44 6.96 -15.63
C THR A 126 2.01 7.68 -16.91
N GLY A 127 1.09 7.08 -17.67
CA GLY A 127 0.64 7.57 -18.98
C GLY A 127 -0.76 8.16 -18.98
N ARG A 128 -1.44 8.21 -17.82
CA ARG A 128 -2.78 8.80 -17.67
C ARG A 128 -2.79 9.82 -16.55
N LYS A 129 -3.63 10.84 -16.71
CA LYS A 129 -3.86 11.85 -15.67
C LYS A 129 -4.84 11.28 -14.65
N GLY A 130 -4.51 11.37 -13.36
CA GLY A 130 -5.44 11.09 -12.27
C GLY A 130 -6.50 12.18 -12.12
N PHE A 131 -7.77 11.79 -12.13
CA PHE A 131 -8.93 12.66 -11.88
C PHE A 131 -9.62 12.32 -10.54
N GLU A 132 -10.68 13.03 -10.21
CA GLU A 132 -11.41 12.99 -8.94
C GLU A 132 -12.28 11.75 -8.75
N HIS A 133 -12.96 11.26 -9.80
CA HIS A 133 -13.69 9.99 -9.75
C HIS A 133 -12.71 8.88 -10.08
N ARG A 134 -12.51 7.96 -9.15
CA ARG A 134 -11.44 6.96 -9.20
C ARG A 134 -12.03 5.55 -9.00
N ARG A 135 -11.43 4.59 -9.68
CA ARG A 135 -11.74 3.17 -9.62
C ARG A 135 -10.45 2.36 -9.63
N MET A 136 -10.38 1.32 -8.82
CA MET A 136 -9.25 0.39 -8.82
C MET A 136 -9.68 -1.05 -8.94
N LEU A 137 -8.79 -1.86 -9.50
CA LEU A 137 -8.86 -3.32 -9.55
C LEU A 137 -7.47 -3.91 -9.29
N VAL A 138 -7.41 -4.97 -8.49
CA VAL A 138 -6.20 -5.79 -8.35
C VAL A 138 -6.43 -7.14 -9.02
N SER A 139 -5.52 -7.53 -9.90
CA SER A 139 -5.59 -8.79 -10.63
C SER A 139 -4.20 -9.34 -10.94
N SER A 140 -4.09 -10.66 -11.07
CA SER A 140 -2.87 -11.37 -11.43
C SER A 140 -2.81 -11.79 -12.89
N ASP A 141 -3.92 -11.64 -13.62
CA ASP A 141 -4.09 -12.17 -14.96
C ASP A 141 -4.91 -11.21 -15.85
N LEU A 142 -4.58 -11.20 -17.15
CA LEU A 142 -5.21 -10.30 -18.11
C LEU A 142 -6.68 -10.67 -18.36
N GLU A 143 -7.00 -11.96 -18.48
CA GLU A 143 -8.36 -12.46 -18.72
C GLU A 143 -9.26 -12.20 -17.50
N ASP A 144 -8.74 -12.47 -16.31
CA ASP A 144 -9.36 -12.17 -15.03
C ASP A 144 -9.63 -10.66 -14.86
N ALA A 145 -8.67 -9.80 -15.21
CA ALA A 145 -8.86 -8.36 -15.20
C ALA A 145 -9.92 -7.90 -16.20
N ALA A 146 -9.88 -8.42 -17.43
CA ALA A 146 -10.86 -8.11 -18.47
C ALA A 146 -12.28 -8.50 -18.04
N SER A 147 -12.44 -9.71 -17.49
CA SER A 147 -13.72 -10.21 -16.99
C SER A 147 -14.27 -9.36 -15.85
N ALA A 148 -13.44 -9.00 -14.87
CA ALA A 148 -13.87 -8.18 -13.73
C ALA A 148 -14.31 -6.77 -14.18
N LEU A 149 -13.58 -6.15 -15.11
CA LEU A 149 -13.92 -4.83 -15.66
C LEU A 149 -15.19 -4.88 -16.52
N ALA A 150 -15.35 -5.89 -17.37
CA ALA A 150 -16.53 -6.05 -18.22
C ALA A 150 -17.80 -6.30 -17.39
N ALA A 151 -17.71 -7.11 -16.34
CA ALA A 151 -18.82 -7.40 -15.43
C ALA A 151 -19.11 -6.27 -14.43
N CYS A 152 -18.20 -5.29 -14.30
CA CYS A 152 -18.24 -4.29 -13.23
C CYS A 152 -18.40 -4.94 -11.84
N ASP A 153 -17.59 -5.96 -11.55
CA ASP A 153 -17.72 -6.80 -10.34
C ASP A 153 -17.60 -5.97 -9.04
N PRO A 154 -18.68 -5.81 -8.24
CA PRO A 154 -18.71 -4.94 -7.08
C PRO A 154 -17.89 -5.46 -5.89
N GLU A 155 -17.49 -6.74 -5.87
CA GLU A 155 -16.63 -7.29 -4.80
C GLU A 155 -15.16 -6.98 -5.06
N ARG A 156 -14.79 -6.81 -6.34
CA ARG A 156 -13.41 -6.69 -6.80
C ARG A 156 -13.03 -5.27 -7.17
N ILE A 157 -14.00 -4.52 -7.70
CA ILE A 157 -13.83 -3.14 -8.12
C ILE A 157 -14.18 -2.24 -6.94
N LEU A 158 -13.23 -1.40 -6.56
CA LEU A 158 -13.46 -0.37 -5.55
C LEU A 158 -13.50 1.00 -6.22
N ASP A 159 -14.51 1.76 -5.83
CA ASP A 159 -14.70 3.15 -6.25
C ASP A 159 -14.38 4.11 -5.13
N GLY A 160 -13.95 5.30 -5.50
CA GLY A 160 -13.72 6.38 -4.57
C GLY A 160 -13.75 7.73 -5.26
N ARG A 161 -13.90 8.78 -4.46
CA ARG A 161 -13.79 10.15 -4.91
C ARG A 161 -12.69 10.85 -4.12
N ALA A 162 -11.63 11.24 -4.81
CA ALA A 162 -10.59 12.06 -4.21
C ALA A 162 -11.07 13.51 -4.14
N GLU A 163 -11.70 13.89 -3.03
CA GLU A 163 -12.20 15.26 -2.79
C GLU A 163 -11.07 16.28 -2.62
N SER A 164 -9.92 15.83 -2.12
CA SER A 164 -8.68 16.60 -2.01
C SER A 164 -7.49 15.72 -2.39
N SER A 165 -6.46 16.32 -2.99
CA SER A 165 -5.17 15.67 -3.23
C SER A 165 -4.25 15.87 -2.02
N GLY A 166 -3.36 14.91 -1.77
CA GLY A 166 -2.34 15.03 -0.73
C GLY A 166 -2.86 14.79 0.68
N ARG A 167 -3.88 13.93 0.85
CA ARG A 167 -4.33 13.55 2.20
C ARG A 167 -3.20 12.88 2.96
N LEU A 168 -3.03 13.31 4.21
CA LEU A 168 -2.01 12.81 5.11
C LEU A 168 -2.33 11.38 5.54
N VAL A 169 -1.28 10.55 5.62
CA VAL A 169 -1.37 9.16 6.05
C VAL A 169 -0.64 9.02 7.39
N SER A 170 -1.33 8.47 8.39
CA SER A 170 -0.76 8.13 9.68
C SER A 170 -0.52 6.63 9.76
N PHE A 171 0.69 6.22 10.14
CA PHE A 171 1.03 4.80 10.28
C PHE A 171 0.72 4.29 11.68
N LEU A 172 0.03 3.17 11.76
CA LEU A 172 -0.32 2.46 12.98
C LEU A 172 0.49 1.16 13.01
N PHE A 173 1.43 1.03 13.94
CA PHE A 173 2.27 -0.17 14.07
C PHE A 173 1.68 -1.11 15.11
N PRO A 174 1.25 -2.33 14.75
CA PRO A 174 0.70 -3.30 15.69
C PRO A 174 1.69 -3.73 16.78
N GLY A 175 1.18 -4.48 17.74
CA GLY A 175 1.96 -5.03 18.85
C GLY A 175 2.02 -6.55 18.80
N LEU A 176 2.43 -7.14 19.93
CA LEU A 176 2.41 -8.59 20.08
C LEU A 176 0.96 -9.13 20.10
N GLY A 177 0.69 -10.14 19.27
CA GLY A 177 -0.56 -10.91 19.27
C GLY A 177 -1.03 -11.31 17.89
N ASP A 178 -0.69 -10.51 16.87
CA ASP A 178 -1.15 -10.71 15.50
C ASP A 178 -0.10 -11.35 14.59
N HIS A 179 1.07 -11.71 15.13
CA HIS A 179 2.12 -12.39 14.38
C HIS A 179 1.69 -13.79 13.93
N TYR A 180 2.23 -14.20 12.79
CA TYR A 180 2.05 -15.53 12.24
C TYR A 180 3.23 -15.91 11.37
N GLU A 181 3.51 -17.21 11.29
CA GLU A 181 4.50 -17.76 10.36
C GLU A 181 4.09 -17.45 8.92
N GLY A 182 5.06 -17.03 8.10
CA GLY A 182 4.83 -16.66 6.70
C GLY A 182 4.28 -15.24 6.49
N MET A 183 4.19 -14.40 7.53
CA MET A 183 3.78 -13.01 7.36
C MET A 183 4.75 -12.25 6.45
N GLY A 184 4.23 -11.62 5.39
CA GLY A 184 5.04 -10.90 4.40
C GLY A 184 5.90 -11.81 3.50
N SER A 185 5.72 -13.14 3.52
CA SER A 185 6.48 -14.08 2.68
C SER A 185 6.28 -13.84 1.18
N GLY A 186 5.08 -13.42 0.76
CA GLY A 186 4.83 -13.02 -0.63
C GLY A 186 5.65 -11.80 -1.01
N LEU A 187 5.69 -10.78 -0.13
CA LEU A 187 6.46 -9.57 -0.34
C LEU A 187 7.97 -9.85 -0.35
N TYR A 188 8.47 -10.69 0.56
CA TYR A 188 9.87 -11.11 0.56
C TYR A 188 10.31 -11.76 -0.77
N ARG A 189 9.44 -12.55 -1.40
CA ARG A 189 9.73 -13.18 -2.70
C ARG A 189 9.66 -12.20 -3.86
N SER A 190 8.70 -11.27 -3.86
CA SER A 190 8.37 -10.45 -5.04
C SER A 190 8.89 -9.00 -4.99
N GLU A 191 9.15 -8.44 -3.82
CA GLU A 191 9.55 -7.04 -3.63
C GLU A 191 11.01 -6.94 -3.16
N PRO A 192 11.97 -6.57 -4.02
CA PRO A 192 13.37 -6.48 -3.67
C PRO A 192 13.66 -5.56 -2.47
N GLY A 193 13.00 -4.40 -2.40
CA GLY A 193 13.19 -3.44 -1.31
C GLY A 193 12.68 -3.95 0.05
N PHE A 194 11.63 -4.78 0.06
CA PHE A 194 11.18 -5.44 1.29
C PHE A 194 12.19 -6.50 1.73
N ARG A 195 12.62 -7.37 0.78
CA ARG A 195 13.59 -8.43 1.03
C ARG A 195 14.91 -7.90 1.58
N GLU A 196 15.49 -6.87 0.96
CA GLU A 196 16.75 -6.28 1.40
C GLU A 196 16.69 -5.79 2.86
N ARG A 197 15.56 -5.17 3.26
CA ARG A 197 15.35 -4.70 4.64
C ARG A 197 15.20 -5.86 5.61
N VAL A 198 14.45 -6.90 5.25
CA VAL A 198 14.33 -8.11 6.07
C VAL A 198 15.69 -8.80 6.23
N ASP A 199 16.44 -8.95 5.14
CA ASP A 199 17.78 -9.55 5.12
C ASP A 199 18.72 -8.77 6.04
N ARG A 200 18.79 -7.44 5.88
CA ARG A 200 19.62 -6.58 6.73
C ARG A 200 19.28 -6.76 8.21
N CYS A 201 18.01 -6.75 8.57
CA CYS A 201 17.58 -6.94 9.96
C CYS A 201 17.94 -8.33 10.48
N ALA A 202 17.73 -9.39 9.68
CA ALA A 202 18.05 -10.76 10.05
C ALA A 202 19.57 -10.94 10.30
N GLU A 203 20.41 -10.32 9.47
CA GLU A 203 21.87 -10.34 9.65
C GLU A 203 22.29 -9.64 10.96
N ILE A 204 21.71 -8.47 11.27
CA ILE A 204 21.97 -7.76 12.54
C ILE A 204 21.55 -8.61 13.75
N LEU A 205 20.40 -9.28 13.63
CA LEU A 205 19.79 -10.07 14.70
C LEU A 205 20.45 -11.42 14.92
N ARG A 206 21.22 -11.96 13.96
CA ARG A 206 21.72 -13.34 14.02
C ARG A 206 22.49 -13.63 15.32
N GLY A 207 23.38 -12.74 15.73
CA GLY A 207 24.15 -12.89 16.97
C GLY A 207 23.29 -12.76 18.24
N GLU A 208 22.26 -11.90 18.19
CA GLU A 208 21.35 -11.70 19.31
C GLU A 208 20.36 -12.86 19.45
N LEU A 209 19.82 -13.42 18.37
CA LEU A 209 18.87 -14.53 18.43
C LEU A 209 19.54 -15.90 18.54
N GLY A 210 20.78 -16.03 18.07
CA GLY A 210 21.49 -17.31 17.98
C GLY A 210 20.99 -18.21 16.84
N LEU A 211 20.18 -17.66 15.93
CA LEU A 211 19.63 -18.32 14.75
C LEU A 211 19.33 -17.28 13.67
N ASP A 212 19.01 -17.72 12.45
CA ASP A 212 18.51 -16.84 11.40
C ASP A 212 17.00 -16.67 11.50
N LEU A 213 16.53 -15.44 11.75
CA LEU A 213 15.11 -15.15 11.90
C LEU A 213 14.29 -15.59 10.67
N ARG A 214 14.88 -15.57 9.47
CA ARG A 214 14.22 -15.93 8.22
C ARG A 214 13.85 -17.41 8.18
N GLU A 215 14.65 -18.29 8.78
CA GLU A 215 14.36 -19.73 8.86
C GLU A 215 13.13 -20.02 9.72
N VAL A 216 12.81 -19.13 10.67
CA VAL A 216 11.61 -19.23 11.51
C VAL A 216 10.41 -18.54 10.83
N LEU A 217 10.63 -17.37 10.23
CA LEU A 217 9.60 -16.57 9.58
C LEU A 217 9.07 -17.19 8.27
N TYR A 218 9.97 -17.73 7.46
CA TYR A 218 9.71 -18.20 6.10
C TYR A 218 10.07 -19.68 5.96
N LYS A 219 9.59 -20.51 6.91
CA LYS A 219 9.65 -21.97 6.73
C LYS A 219 9.05 -22.33 5.38
N GLU A 220 9.74 -23.19 4.64
CA GLU A 220 9.25 -23.74 3.39
C GLU A 220 7.98 -24.55 3.69
N ASP A 221 6.81 -23.96 3.47
CA ASP A 221 5.54 -24.70 3.45
C ASP A 221 4.65 -24.17 2.31
N GLU A 222 3.95 -25.12 1.69
CA GLU A 222 3.08 -24.98 0.53
C GLU A 222 2.20 -23.74 0.60
N GLU A 223 2.19 -22.95 -0.48
CA GLU A 223 1.21 -21.86 -0.61
C GLU A 223 -0.20 -22.41 -0.33
N PRO A 224 -1.03 -21.73 0.48
CA PRO A 224 -2.44 -22.06 0.55
C PRO A 224 -2.98 -22.03 -0.87
N ALA A 225 -3.53 -23.15 -1.35
CA ALA A 225 -4.04 -23.26 -2.71
C ALA A 225 -4.97 -22.06 -3.00
N ALA A 226 -4.75 -21.40 -4.14
CA ALA A 226 -5.48 -20.18 -4.58
C ALA A 226 -7.02 -20.34 -4.67
N THR A 227 -7.54 -21.54 -4.40
CA THR A 227 -8.96 -21.88 -4.40
C THR A 227 -9.68 -21.58 -3.07
N ASP A 228 -8.97 -21.35 -1.96
CA ASP A 228 -9.60 -21.10 -0.66
C ASP A 228 -9.83 -19.58 -0.45
N ARG A 229 -10.95 -19.09 -0.97
CA ARG A 229 -11.32 -17.65 -0.94
C ARG A 229 -11.99 -17.20 0.36
N GLY A 230 -12.04 -18.05 1.39
CA GLY A 230 -12.71 -17.77 2.66
C GLY A 230 -11.76 -17.66 3.86
N PRO A 231 -12.19 -17.03 4.96
CA PRO A 231 -11.45 -17.06 6.22
C PRO A 231 -11.38 -18.51 6.76
N ASP A 232 -10.20 -18.96 7.17
CA ASP A 232 -10.03 -20.27 7.80
C ASP A 232 -10.65 -20.24 9.21
N LEU A 233 -11.89 -20.73 9.31
CA LEU A 233 -12.66 -20.80 10.55
C LEU A 233 -11.92 -21.56 11.67
N ARG A 234 -11.07 -22.55 11.34
CA ARG A 234 -10.28 -23.27 12.35
C ARG A 234 -9.18 -22.39 12.92
N ARG A 235 -8.53 -21.57 12.10
CA ARG A 235 -7.56 -20.55 12.55
C ARG A 235 -8.26 -19.44 13.35
N MET A 236 -9.44 -19.02 12.94
CA MET A 236 -10.22 -17.98 13.62
C MET A 236 -10.64 -18.40 15.04
N LEU A 237 -10.93 -19.69 15.25
CA LEU A 237 -11.34 -20.25 16.55
C LEU A 237 -10.17 -20.55 17.51
N GLY A 238 -8.96 -20.09 17.22
CA GLY A 238 -7.87 -20.00 18.21
C GLY A 238 -7.25 -21.32 18.69
N ARG A 239 -7.54 -22.46 18.04
CA ARG A 239 -6.86 -23.74 18.33
C ARG A 239 -5.47 -23.77 17.67
N ARG A 240 -4.53 -22.95 18.16
CA ARG A 240 -3.12 -23.02 17.74
C ARG A 240 -2.32 -23.85 18.74
N GLN A 241 -1.52 -24.78 18.22
CA GLN A 241 -0.39 -25.32 18.97
C GLN A 241 0.69 -24.22 19.08
N ALA A 242 1.39 -24.19 20.21
CA ALA A 242 2.51 -23.28 20.41
C ALA A 242 3.57 -23.52 19.33
N ARG A 243 3.88 -22.48 18.58
CA ARG A 243 4.88 -22.47 17.51
C ARG A 243 6.18 -21.90 18.02
N GLU A 244 7.26 -22.18 17.30
CA GLU A 244 8.58 -21.61 17.60
C GLU A 244 8.56 -20.08 17.58
N LEU A 245 7.80 -19.50 16.64
CA LEU A 245 7.62 -18.05 16.51
C LEU A 245 6.94 -17.40 17.73
N ASP A 246 6.17 -18.15 18.53
CA ASP A 246 5.46 -17.62 19.70
C ASP A 246 6.41 -17.30 20.88
N ARG A 247 7.70 -17.70 20.78
CA ARG A 247 8.73 -17.28 21.74
C ARG A 247 8.85 -15.74 21.69
N PRO A 248 8.71 -15.02 22.83
CA PRO A 248 8.65 -13.56 22.83
C PRO A 248 9.77 -12.87 22.05
N SER A 249 11.02 -13.33 22.20
CA SER A 249 12.18 -12.80 21.47
C SER A 249 12.08 -12.95 19.96
N LEU A 250 11.53 -14.06 19.46
CA LEU A 250 11.30 -14.29 18.03
C LEU A 250 10.09 -13.50 17.52
N ALA A 251 8.96 -13.53 18.25
CA ALA A 251 7.76 -12.78 17.88
C ALA A 251 8.03 -11.27 17.81
N HIS A 252 8.75 -10.72 18.81
CA HIS A 252 9.09 -9.30 18.85
C HIS A 252 9.99 -8.90 17.67
N ALA A 253 11.03 -9.68 17.40
CA ALA A 253 11.90 -9.45 16.25
C ALA A 253 11.12 -9.53 14.93
N ALA A 254 10.31 -10.58 14.78
CA ALA A 254 9.53 -10.84 13.58
C ALA A 254 8.56 -9.70 13.24
N ILE A 255 7.81 -9.21 14.24
CA ILE A 255 6.90 -8.07 14.07
C ILE A 255 7.69 -6.83 13.66
N PHE A 256 8.68 -6.41 14.45
CA PHE A 256 9.48 -5.21 14.15
C PHE A 256 10.08 -5.24 12.74
N VAL A 257 10.69 -6.37 12.35
CA VAL A 257 11.31 -6.52 11.03
C VAL A 257 10.29 -6.40 9.91
N THR A 258 9.10 -6.99 10.09
CA THR A 258 8.01 -6.95 9.10
C THR A 258 7.46 -5.53 8.97
N GLU A 259 7.18 -4.87 10.09
CA GLU A 259 6.69 -3.48 10.12
C GLU A 259 7.69 -2.51 9.50
N TYR A 260 8.98 -2.62 9.86
CA TYR A 260 10.05 -1.78 9.34
C TYR A 260 10.23 -1.96 7.82
N ALA A 261 10.25 -3.21 7.35
CA ALA A 261 10.37 -3.50 5.92
C ALA A 261 9.15 -3.02 5.12
N LEU A 262 7.95 -3.17 5.67
CA LEU A 262 6.70 -2.73 5.04
C LEU A 262 6.59 -1.21 4.99
N ALA A 263 6.96 -0.52 6.07
CA ALA A 263 7.05 0.94 6.09
C ALA A 263 8.06 1.44 5.05
N GLY A 264 9.22 0.77 4.91
CA GLY A 264 10.20 1.07 3.88
C GLY A 264 9.64 0.95 2.47
N LEU A 265 8.93 -0.14 2.18
CA LEU A 265 8.30 -0.37 0.87
C LEU A 265 7.21 0.67 0.55
N LEU A 266 6.40 1.06 1.53
CA LEU A 266 5.40 2.12 1.39
C LEU A 266 6.05 3.48 1.08
N ARG A 267 7.17 3.79 1.75
CA ARG A 267 7.94 5.02 1.50
C ARG A 267 8.63 5.02 0.13
N ASP A 268 9.08 3.85 -0.35
CA ASP A 268 9.57 3.70 -1.73
C ASP A 268 8.48 4.02 -2.77
N CYS A 269 7.19 3.92 -2.40
CA CYS A 269 6.04 4.33 -3.20
C CYS A 269 5.60 5.79 -2.93
N GLY A 270 6.41 6.58 -2.22
CA GLY A 270 6.11 7.97 -1.86
C GLY A 270 5.13 8.14 -0.69
N ILE A 271 4.70 7.07 -0.03
CA ILE A 271 3.81 7.15 1.15
C ILE A 271 4.64 7.43 2.39
N GLU A 272 4.93 8.70 2.64
CA GLU A 272 5.59 9.14 3.85
C GLU A 272 4.58 9.31 5.00
N PRO A 273 4.87 8.79 6.21
CA PRO A 273 3.98 8.96 7.35
C PRO A 273 3.99 10.42 7.82
N ALA A 274 2.82 11.05 7.80
CA ALA A 274 2.62 12.38 8.37
C ALA A 274 2.62 12.36 9.91
N ALA A 275 2.24 11.22 10.48
CA ALA A 275 2.33 10.91 11.90
C ALA A 275 2.40 9.39 12.09
N MET A 276 2.86 8.95 13.26
CA MET A 276 2.90 7.52 13.60
C MET A 276 2.36 7.28 15.00
N ILE A 277 1.82 6.09 15.24
CA ILE A 277 1.53 5.55 16.57
C ILE A 277 1.85 4.07 16.55
N GLY A 278 2.45 3.56 17.63
CA GLY A 278 2.83 2.17 17.72
C GLY A 278 2.31 1.53 19.00
N TYR A 279 1.63 0.39 18.89
CA TYR A 279 1.06 -0.29 20.04
C TYR A 279 2.14 -1.08 20.76
N SER A 280 2.58 -0.60 21.92
CA SER A 280 3.65 -1.23 22.70
C SER A 280 4.92 -1.45 21.85
N LEU A 281 5.17 -2.68 21.37
CA LEU A 281 6.29 -3.00 20.48
C LEU A 281 6.36 -2.08 19.25
N GLY A 282 5.23 -1.79 18.61
CA GLY A 282 5.20 -0.93 17.44
C GLY A 282 5.73 0.49 17.69
N GLU A 283 5.78 0.95 18.96
CA GLU A 283 6.36 2.26 19.28
C GLU A 283 7.88 2.27 19.06
N LEU A 284 8.55 1.13 19.25
CA LEU A 284 9.97 0.99 18.90
C LEU A 284 10.18 1.07 17.38
N THR A 285 9.25 0.54 16.58
CA THR A 285 9.25 0.69 15.12
C THR A 285 9.09 2.16 14.73
N ALA A 286 8.11 2.86 15.32
CA ALA A 286 7.90 4.29 15.10
C ALA A 286 9.14 5.12 15.48
N ALA A 287 9.75 4.84 16.63
CA ALA A 287 10.96 5.50 17.10
C ALA A 287 12.16 5.28 16.17
N CYS A 288 12.34 4.05 15.67
CA CYS A 288 13.38 3.73 14.69
C CYS A 288 13.17 4.48 13.36
N LEU A 289 11.94 4.49 12.84
CA LEU A 289 11.60 5.21 11.60
C LEU A 289 11.72 6.73 11.75
N ALA A 290 11.42 7.26 12.94
CA ALA A 290 11.62 8.66 13.29
C ALA A 290 13.09 9.01 13.57
N GLY A 291 14.02 8.05 13.48
CA GLY A 291 15.45 8.27 13.70
C GLY A 291 15.87 8.45 15.16
N VAL A 292 14.99 8.18 16.12
CA VAL A 292 15.30 8.25 17.56
C VAL A 292 16.27 7.15 17.95
N LEU A 293 16.02 5.95 17.44
CA LEU A 293 16.89 4.78 17.58
C LEU A 293 17.51 4.47 16.22
N THR A 294 18.79 4.11 16.20
CA THR A 294 19.37 3.45 15.02
C THR A 294 18.68 2.11 14.78
N LEU A 295 18.75 1.57 13.56
CA LEU A 295 18.15 0.27 13.26
C LEU A 295 18.77 -0.82 14.14
N GLU A 296 20.08 -0.77 14.31
CA GLU A 296 20.86 -1.71 15.10
C GLU A 296 20.46 -1.67 16.59
N ASP A 297 20.30 -0.47 17.17
CA ASP A 297 19.91 -0.30 18.58
C ASP A 297 18.44 -0.65 18.80
N ALA A 298 17.55 -0.30 17.86
CA ALA A 298 16.15 -0.69 17.92
C ALA A 298 16.01 -2.22 17.93
N LEU A 299 16.67 -2.92 16.99
CA LEU A 299 16.67 -4.39 16.92
C LEU A 299 17.22 -5.04 18.21
N ARG A 300 18.32 -4.50 18.74
CA ARG A 300 18.87 -4.95 20.03
C ARG A 300 17.88 -4.75 21.17
N LEU A 301 17.24 -3.59 21.27
CA LEU A 301 16.25 -3.29 22.30
C LEU A 301 15.04 -4.23 22.19
N VAL A 302 14.51 -4.42 20.98
CA VAL A 302 13.40 -5.33 20.68
C VAL A 302 13.67 -6.75 21.18
N VAL A 303 14.86 -7.30 20.89
CA VAL A 303 15.20 -8.67 21.31
C VAL A 303 15.57 -8.75 22.78
N ARG A 304 16.41 -7.86 23.28
CA ARG A 304 16.88 -7.89 24.67
C ARG A 304 15.74 -7.68 25.64
N ARG A 305 14.83 -6.75 25.37
CA ARG A 305 13.64 -6.54 26.22
C ARG A 305 12.77 -7.80 26.29
N ALA A 306 12.63 -8.51 25.18
CA ALA A 306 11.85 -9.74 25.12
C ALA A 306 12.52 -10.87 25.90
N LYS A 307 13.83 -11.07 25.74
CA LYS A 307 14.60 -12.07 26.50
C LYS A 307 14.61 -11.79 28.00
N LEU A 308 14.72 -10.52 28.39
CA LEU A 308 14.61 -10.12 29.79
C LEU A 308 13.22 -10.46 30.34
N ALA A 309 12.14 -10.15 29.60
CA ALA A 309 10.79 -10.53 29.99
C ALA A 309 10.58 -12.06 30.04
N GLU A 310 11.24 -12.83 29.17
CA GLU A 310 11.22 -14.31 29.23
C GLU A 310 11.78 -14.85 30.54
N SER A 311 12.70 -14.14 31.20
CA SER A 311 13.29 -14.56 32.49
C SER A 311 12.37 -14.35 33.69
N LEU A 312 11.31 -13.56 33.53
CA LEU A 312 10.31 -13.32 34.58
C LEU A 312 9.32 -14.48 34.72
N PRO A 313 8.62 -14.58 35.87
CA PRO A 313 7.51 -15.51 36.06
C PRO A 313 6.46 -15.42 34.94
N VAL A 314 5.76 -16.53 34.70
CA VAL A 314 4.64 -16.56 33.77
C VAL A 314 3.53 -15.67 34.32
N GLY A 315 2.99 -14.82 33.45
CA GLY A 315 1.85 -13.95 33.76
C GLY A 315 0.77 -14.09 32.70
N ALA A 316 -0.30 -13.33 32.85
CA ALA A 316 -1.41 -13.33 31.91
C ALA A 316 -1.91 -11.92 31.59
N MET A 317 -2.65 -11.83 30.49
CA MET A 317 -3.33 -10.62 30.06
C MET A 317 -4.79 -10.95 29.68
N LEU A 318 -5.70 -10.06 30.05
CA LEU A 318 -7.14 -10.23 29.85
C LEU A 318 -7.71 -8.97 29.20
N ALA A 319 -8.25 -9.11 28.00
CA ALA A 319 -9.06 -8.06 27.38
C ALA A 319 -10.43 -8.03 28.05
N VAL A 320 -10.81 -6.86 28.52
CA VAL A 320 -12.02 -6.61 29.30
C VAL A 320 -12.83 -5.51 28.60
N PRO A 321 -14.08 -5.78 28.20
CA PRO A 321 -14.93 -4.80 27.55
C PRO A 321 -15.56 -3.84 28.57
N LEU A 322 -14.71 -3.13 29.32
CA LEU A 322 -15.11 -2.12 30.31
C LEU A 322 -14.28 -0.83 30.12
N PRO A 323 -14.85 0.33 30.48
CA PRO A 323 -14.10 1.58 30.62
C PRO A 323 -12.99 1.48 31.68
N GLU A 324 -11.96 2.31 31.56
CA GLU A 324 -10.87 2.40 32.55
C GLU A 324 -11.41 2.70 33.95
N GLU A 325 -12.36 3.65 34.06
CA GLU A 325 -12.97 4.06 35.32
C GLU A 325 -13.68 2.91 36.06
N GLU A 326 -14.20 1.94 35.32
CA GLU A 326 -14.86 0.76 35.89
C GLU A 326 -13.90 -0.40 36.16
N LEU A 327 -12.86 -0.55 35.34
CA LEU A 327 -11.87 -1.63 35.50
C LEU A 327 -10.85 -1.32 36.59
N ALA A 328 -10.33 -0.08 36.64
CA ALA A 328 -9.24 0.29 37.53
C ALA A 328 -9.53 -0.02 39.02
N PRO A 329 -10.74 0.22 39.58
CA PRO A 329 -11.06 -0.15 40.96
C PRO A 329 -11.06 -1.66 41.23
N LEU A 330 -11.15 -2.49 40.19
CA LEU A 330 -11.19 -3.94 40.30
C LEU A 330 -9.79 -4.55 40.34
N LEU A 331 -8.76 -3.85 39.86
CA LEU A 331 -7.42 -4.43 39.67
C LEU A 331 -6.71 -4.73 41.01
N GLY A 332 -7.00 -3.96 42.05
CA GLY A 332 -6.30 -4.07 43.34
C GLY A 332 -4.80 -3.85 43.19
N ASP A 333 -4.00 -4.46 44.08
CA ASP A 333 -2.54 -4.28 44.08
C ASP A 333 -1.77 -5.30 43.22
N ARG A 334 -2.43 -6.40 42.83
CA ARG A 334 -1.78 -7.52 42.10
C ARG A 334 -1.87 -7.39 40.58
N LEU A 335 -2.85 -6.64 40.08
CA LEU A 335 -3.05 -6.44 38.64
C LEU A 335 -2.74 -5.00 38.26
N SER A 336 -2.36 -4.81 36.99
CA SER A 336 -2.13 -3.51 36.39
C SER A 336 -3.05 -3.30 35.20
N LEU A 337 -3.35 -2.04 34.91
CA LEU A 337 -3.99 -1.64 33.67
C LEU A 337 -2.92 -1.63 32.58
N ALA A 338 -2.93 -2.65 31.73
CA ALA A 338 -1.92 -2.82 30.69
C ALA A 338 -2.17 -1.93 29.47
N ALA A 339 -3.42 -1.76 29.07
CA ALA A 339 -3.78 -0.94 27.92
C ALA A 339 -5.20 -0.38 28.02
N VAL A 340 -5.39 0.79 27.40
CA VAL A 340 -6.69 1.41 27.15
C VAL A 340 -6.83 1.57 25.64
N ASN A 341 -7.59 0.68 25.01
CA ASN A 341 -7.68 0.56 23.55
C ASN A 341 -8.87 1.33 22.98
N GLY A 342 -9.88 1.60 23.81
CA GLY A 342 -11.03 2.42 23.47
C GLY A 342 -11.87 2.73 24.71
N PRO A 343 -13.00 3.45 24.54
CA PRO A 343 -13.85 3.92 25.64
C PRO A 343 -14.39 2.80 26.54
N SER A 344 -14.52 1.59 26.00
CA SER A 344 -15.05 0.43 26.72
C SER A 344 -14.24 -0.83 26.42
N LEU A 345 -12.94 -0.68 26.17
CA LEU A 345 -12.05 -1.81 25.94
C LEU A 345 -10.68 -1.55 26.57
N CYS A 346 -10.43 -2.24 27.68
CA CYS A 346 -9.18 -2.18 28.41
C CYS A 346 -8.53 -3.56 28.48
N VAL A 347 -7.26 -3.60 28.86
CA VAL A 347 -6.51 -4.84 29.11
C VAL A 347 -5.98 -4.82 30.53
N ALA A 348 -6.30 -5.85 31.31
CA ALA A 348 -5.70 -6.11 32.62
C ALA A 348 -4.53 -7.08 32.48
N SER A 349 -3.50 -6.92 33.31
CA SER A 349 -2.34 -7.81 33.30
C SER A 349 -1.73 -8.02 34.68
N GLY A 350 -1.15 -9.20 34.90
CA GLY A 350 -0.41 -9.57 36.11
C GLY A 350 -0.31 -11.08 36.27
N PRO A 351 -0.15 -11.58 37.51
CA PRO A 351 -0.05 -13.02 37.80
C PRO A 351 -1.25 -13.80 37.29
N VAL A 352 -1.01 -15.03 36.82
CA VAL A 352 -2.04 -15.88 36.20
C VAL A 352 -3.26 -16.05 37.10
N GLU A 353 -3.04 -16.33 38.37
CA GLU A 353 -4.07 -16.58 39.37
C GLU A 353 -4.92 -15.32 39.63
N ALA A 354 -4.27 -14.15 39.68
CA ALA A 354 -4.97 -12.89 39.86
C ALA A 354 -5.86 -12.54 38.66
N VAL A 355 -5.40 -12.87 37.45
CA VAL A 355 -6.21 -12.69 36.24
C VAL A 355 -7.38 -13.68 36.20
N GLU A 356 -7.21 -14.92 36.65
CA GLU A 356 -8.30 -15.92 36.79
C GLU A 356 -9.38 -15.48 37.78
N GLU A 357 -8.97 -14.91 38.92
CA GLU A 357 -9.90 -14.32 39.89
C GLU A 357 -10.68 -13.13 39.30
N LEU A 358 -10.00 -12.24 38.58
CA LEU A 358 -10.66 -11.11 37.90
C LEU A 358 -11.66 -11.61 36.85
N GLU A 359 -11.28 -12.57 36.02
CA GLU A 359 -12.12 -13.21 35.01
C GLU A 359 -13.38 -13.83 35.63
N THR A 360 -13.21 -14.59 36.71
CA THR A 360 -14.35 -15.19 37.45
C THR A 360 -15.29 -14.13 38.02
N ARG A 361 -14.74 -13.07 38.61
CA ARG A 361 -15.54 -11.96 39.18
C ARG A 361 -16.29 -11.19 38.09
N LEU A 362 -15.68 -10.98 36.93
CA LEU A 362 -16.31 -10.32 35.78
C LEU A 362 -17.39 -11.20 35.13
N ALA A 363 -17.15 -12.50 35.01
CA ALA A 363 -18.16 -13.46 34.56
C ALA A 363 -19.39 -13.47 35.49
N GLY A 364 -19.18 -13.39 36.82
CA GLY A 364 -20.26 -13.23 37.80
C GLY A 364 -21.07 -11.93 37.65
N ARG A 365 -20.53 -10.92 36.96
CA ARG A 365 -21.20 -9.66 36.60
C ARG A 365 -21.77 -9.68 35.16
N GLY A 366 -21.69 -10.81 34.45
CA GLY A 366 -22.15 -10.94 33.06
C GLY A 366 -21.21 -10.31 32.02
N VAL A 367 -19.98 -9.95 32.39
CA VAL A 367 -18.99 -9.35 31.49
C VAL A 367 -18.18 -10.48 30.83
N VAL A 368 -18.26 -10.58 29.50
CA VAL A 368 -17.52 -11.57 28.70
C VAL A 368 -16.12 -11.04 28.40
N THR A 369 -15.11 -11.68 28.96
CA THR A 369 -13.70 -11.33 28.77
C THR A 369 -13.00 -12.25 27.77
N ARG A 370 -11.83 -11.84 27.30
CA ARG A 370 -10.99 -12.66 26.40
C ARG A 370 -9.56 -12.71 26.88
N ARG A 371 -9.03 -13.91 27.13
CA ARG A 371 -7.60 -14.14 27.38
C ARG A 371 -6.79 -13.80 26.12
N LEU A 372 -5.69 -13.07 26.30
CA LEU A 372 -4.74 -12.80 25.23
C LEU A 372 -3.65 -13.89 25.24
N SER A 373 -3.11 -14.21 24.07
CA SER A 373 -2.07 -15.24 23.88
C SER A 373 -0.67 -14.84 24.40
N ALA A 374 -0.58 -13.87 25.31
CA ALA A 374 0.66 -13.44 25.92
C ALA A 374 1.06 -14.41 27.05
N SER A 375 2.32 -14.83 27.07
CA SER A 375 2.89 -15.69 28.12
C SER A 375 3.44 -14.93 29.33
N ARG A 376 3.36 -13.59 29.29
CA ARG A 376 3.86 -12.68 30.34
C ARG A 376 2.84 -11.58 30.60
N GLY A 377 2.86 -11.05 31.82
CA GLY A 377 2.06 -9.91 32.21
C GLY A 377 2.65 -8.58 31.74
N PHE A 378 2.72 -8.33 30.43
CA PHE A 378 3.30 -7.08 29.90
C PHE A 378 2.52 -5.83 30.35
N HIS A 379 3.19 -4.69 30.46
CA HIS A 379 2.59 -3.42 30.92
C HIS A 379 2.00 -3.54 32.33
N SER A 380 2.74 -4.21 33.20
CA SER A 380 2.37 -4.42 34.58
C SER A 380 3.55 -4.23 35.52
N ARG A 381 3.25 -4.19 36.82
CA ARG A 381 4.27 -4.19 37.89
C ARG A 381 5.23 -5.38 37.82
N GLU A 382 4.81 -6.50 37.22
CA GLU A 382 5.71 -7.66 37.05
C GLU A 382 6.92 -7.33 36.16
N MET A 383 6.84 -6.28 35.34
CA MET A 383 7.93 -5.82 34.48
C MET A 383 8.90 -4.86 35.18
N GLU A 384 8.59 -4.34 36.38
CA GLU A 384 9.44 -3.40 37.12
C GLU A 384 10.88 -3.89 37.34
N PRO A 385 11.15 -5.19 37.60
CA PRO A 385 12.52 -5.69 37.72
C PRO A 385 13.37 -5.51 36.44
N LEU A 386 12.73 -5.29 35.29
CA LEU A 386 13.43 -5.05 34.03
C LEU A 386 13.89 -3.61 33.86
N PHE A 387 13.45 -2.68 34.72
CA PHE A 387 13.76 -1.26 34.59
C PHE A 387 15.27 -1.00 34.54
N GLU A 388 16.03 -1.44 35.54
CA GLU A 388 17.48 -1.19 35.59
C GLU A 388 18.24 -1.85 34.43
N PRO A 389 18.03 -3.14 34.10
CA PRO A 389 18.67 -3.77 32.93
C PRO A 389 18.35 -3.07 31.61
N LEU A 390 17.11 -2.60 31.42
CA LEU A 390 16.72 -1.89 30.21
C LEU A 390 17.30 -0.47 30.17
N ARG A 391 17.32 0.23 31.30
CA ARG A 391 17.91 1.57 31.42
C ARG A 391 19.41 1.52 31.13
N GLU A 392 20.13 0.55 31.67
CA GLU A 392 21.55 0.34 31.39
C GLU A 392 21.78 0.08 29.90
N LEU A 393 20.98 -0.80 29.29
CA LEU A 393 21.04 -1.08 27.86
C LEU A 393 20.84 0.18 27.01
N VAL A 394 19.76 0.93 27.27
CA VAL A 394 19.40 2.11 26.47
C VAL A 394 20.34 3.29 26.70
N SER A 395 20.94 3.41 27.90
CA SER A 395 21.96 4.43 28.19
C SER A 395 23.21 4.28 27.32
N GLY A 396 23.45 3.09 26.74
CA GLY A 396 24.52 2.84 25.79
C GLY A 396 24.20 3.24 24.34
N PHE A 397 22.97 3.66 24.04
CA PHE A 397 22.54 3.99 22.68
C PHE A 397 22.69 5.47 22.36
N GLU A 398 22.83 5.78 21.07
CA GLU A 398 22.81 7.15 20.58
C GLU A 398 21.36 7.58 20.26
N LEU A 399 20.65 8.09 21.27
CA LEU A 399 19.28 8.57 21.08
C LEU A 399 19.26 9.96 20.44
N ARG A 400 18.38 10.16 19.46
CA ARG A 400 18.22 11.46 18.76
C ARG A 400 16.78 11.98 18.85
N PRO A 401 16.56 13.30 18.75
CA PRO A 401 15.22 13.86 18.61
C PRO A 401 14.50 13.29 17.36
N PRO A 402 13.19 13.03 17.42
CA PRO A 402 12.45 12.45 16.30
C PRO A 402 12.38 13.42 15.11
N SER A 403 12.65 12.92 13.90
CA SER A 403 12.47 13.65 12.64
C SER A 403 11.08 13.50 12.04
N ILE A 404 10.33 12.48 12.45
CA ILE A 404 8.93 12.23 12.06
C ILE A 404 8.09 12.23 13.35
N PRO A 405 6.99 12.99 13.41
CA PRO A 405 6.20 13.07 14.63
C PRO A 405 5.50 11.74 14.92
N TYR A 406 5.54 11.29 16.16
CA TYR A 406 4.80 10.12 16.61
C TYR A 406 4.21 10.30 18.00
N ILE A 407 3.15 9.54 18.26
CA ILE A 407 2.47 9.51 19.54
C ILE A 407 3.17 8.53 20.48
N SER A 408 3.51 9.01 21.67
CA SER A 408 3.93 8.15 22.78
C SER A 408 2.70 7.44 23.34
N THR A 409 2.71 6.11 23.32
CA THR A 409 1.62 5.34 23.93
C THR A 409 1.77 5.23 25.45
N VAL A 410 2.86 5.70 26.03
CA VAL A 410 2.99 5.83 27.49
C VAL A 410 2.22 7.05 27.99
N THR A 411 2.24 8.15 27.24
CA THR A 411 1.62 9.43 27.64
C THR A 411 0.30 9.73 26.94
N GLY A 412 -0.07 8.96 25.91
CA GLY A 412 -1.30 9.18 25.14
C GLY A 412 -1.26 10.41 24.23
N THR A 413 -0.09 11.03 24.05
CA THR A 413 0.08 12.25 23.24
C THR A 413 1.43 12.30 22.53
N TRP A 414 1.66 13.34 21.72
CA TRP A 414 2.89 13.54 20.95
C TRP A 414 4.13 13.40 21.83
N ILE A 415 5.08 12.57 21.41
CA ILE A 415 6.33 12.44 22.14
C ILE A 415 7.15 13.73 22.01
N THR A 416 7.75 14.18 23.10
CA THR A 416 8.69 15.29 23.08
C THR A 416 10.11 14.81 22.79
N SER A 417 10.97 15.69 22.27
CA SER A 417 12.39 15.35 22.07
C SER A 417 13.05 14.89 23.37
N ALA A 418 12.73 15.52 24.49
CA ALA A 418 13.27 15.17 25.80
C ALA A 418 12.89 13.74 26.22
N GLN A 419 11.62 13.35 26.04
CA GLN A 419 11.17 11.98 26.32
C GLN A 419 11.80 10.96 25.36
N ALA A 420 11.86 11.27 24.07
CA ALA A 420 12.43 10.38 23.06
C ALA A 420 13.92 10.08 23.32
N THR A 421 14.66 11.06 23.84
CA THR A 421 16.09 10.94 24.17
C THR A 421 16.38 10.57 25.62
N ASP A 422 15.37 10.16 26.39
CA ASP A 422 15.51 9.76 27.78
C ASP A 422 15.55 8.22 27.91
N PRO A 423 16.66 7.61 28.36
CA PRO A 423 16.71 6.17 28.62
C PRO A 423 15.65 5.68 29.61
N ASP A 424 15.24 6.51 30.57
CA ASP A 424 14.24 6.15 31.57
C ASP A 424 12.85 6.00 30.95
N TYR A 425 12.56 6.75 29.88
CA TYR A 425 11.33 6.60 29.11
C TYR A 425 11.23 5.18 28.53
N TRP A 426 12.28 4.73 27.85
CA TRP A 426 12.33 3.42 27.20
C TRP A 426 12.38 2.26 28.21
N ALA A 427 13.06 2.45 29.33
CA ALA A 427 13.08 1.46 30.41
C ALA A 427 11.72 1.33 31.11
N ASN A 428 10.99 2.44 31.28
CA ASN A 428 9.63 2.42 31.84
C ASN A 428 8.58 1.91 30.85
N HIS A 429 8.82 1.97 29.54
CA HIS A 429 7.82 1.71 28.48
C HIS A 429 7.04 0.40 28.68
N LEU A 430 7.73 -0.69 29.02
CA LEU A 430 7.12 -2.01 29.27
C LEU A 430 6.40 -2.14 30.62
N CYS A 431 6.56 -1.18 31.53
CA CYS A 431 5.94 -1.15 32.85
C CYS A 431 4.68 -0.26 32.89
N ARG A 432 4.51 0.62 31.90
CA ARG A 432 3.43 1.61 31.86
C ARG A 432 2.26 1.14 30.98
N THR A 433 1.07 1.62 31.31
CA THR A 433 -0.16 1.43 30.53
C THR A 433 0.00 1.97 29.12
N VAL A 434 -0.43 1.21 28.11
CA VAL A 434 -0.54 1.64 26.71
C VAL A 434 -1.81 2.48 26.53
N ARG A 435 -1.66 3.80 26.42
CA ARG A 435 -2.69 4.83 26.18
C ARG A 435 -3.05 4.95 24.70
N PHE A 436 -3.44 3.84 24.07
CA PHE A 436 -3.70 3.79 22.63
C PHE A 436 -4.92 4.63 22.23
N ALA A 437 -6.03 4.57 22.98
CA ALA A 437 -7.24 5.32 22.68
C ALA A 437 -6.99 6.84 22.64
N GLU A 438 -6.34 7.37 23.68
CA GLU A 438 -5.95 8.79 23.77
C GLU A 438 -5.06 9.19 22.59
N GLY A 439 -4.09 8.34 22.26
CA GLY A 439 -3.19 8.57 21.13
C GLY A 439 -3.88 8.57 19.77
N VAL A 440 -4.87 7.70 19.55
CA VAL A 440 -5.71 7.74 18.36
C VAL A 440 -6.51 9.05 18.33
N GLY A 441 -7.06 9.50 19.45
CA GLY A 441 -7.73 10.80 19.55
C GLY A 441 -6.85 11.96 19.04
N GLU A 442 -5.57 11.99 19.43
CA GLU A 442 -4.62 12.99 18.91
C GLU A 442 -4.45 12.94 17.39
N LEU A 443 -4.34 11.74 16.81
CA LEU A 443 -4.27 11.58 15.35
C LEU A 443 -5.56 12.06 14.68
N LEU A 444 -6.72 11.76 15.28
CA LEU A 444 -8.03 12.11 14.71
C LEU A 444 -8.33 13.62 14.70
N ARG A 445 -7.61 14.42 15.51
CA ARG A 445 -7.68 15.90 15.47
C ARG A 445 -7.08 16.50 14.21
N GLN A 446 -6.21 15.77 13.51
CA GLN A 446 -5.72 16.21 12.21
C GLN A 446 -6.87 16.22 11.19
N PRO A 447 -6.85 17.11 10.18
CA PRO A 447 -7.91 17.16 9.18
C PRO A 447 -7.88 15.92 8.27
N SER A 448 -8.91 15.07 8.41
CA SER A 448 -9.17 13.90 7.55
C SER A 448 -8.00 12.94 7.30
N PRO A 449 -7.18 12.55 8.30
CA PRO A 449 -6.07 11.64 8.07
C PRO A 449 -6.58 10.24 7.70
N ILE A 450 -5.83 9.61 6.80
CA ILE A 450 -5.98 8.18 6.51
C ILE A 450 -5.15 7.43 7.54
N LEU A 451 -5.74 6.44 8.20
CA LEU A 451 -5.02 5.59 9.14
C LEU A 451 -4.62 4.30 8.42
N LEU A 452 -3.34 4.01 8.36
CA LEU A 452 -2.82 2.80 7.72
C LEU A 452 -2.12 1.93 8.76
N GLU A 453 -2.66 0.74 9.02
CA GLU A 453 -2.01 -0.27 9.82
C GLU A 453 -0.85 -0.89 9.03
N VAL A 454 0.37 -0.72 9.55
CA VAL A 454 1.64 -1.13 8.92
C VAL A 454 2.22 -2.29 9.70
N GLY A 455 1.78 -3.51 9.37
CA GLY A 455 2.18 -4.74 10.04
C GLY A 455 1.11 -5.82 9.93
N PRO A 456 1.32 -6.98 10.59
CA PRO A 456 0.31 -8.04 10.61
C PRO A 456 -0.89 -7.64 11.49
N GLY A 457 -2.10 -7.87 11.00
CA GLY A 457 -3.33 -7.69 11.78
C GLY A 457 -4.26 -6.57 11.28
N HIS A 458 -5.39 -6.44 11.99
CA HIS A 458 -6.41 -5.40 11.77
C HIS A 458 -6.92 -4.80 13.10
N ALA A 459 -6.27 -5.14 14.22
CA ALA A 459 -6.80 -4.83 15.54
C ALA A 459 -6.78 -3.33 15.79
N LEU A 460 -5.67 -2.66 15.42
CA LEU A 460 -5.52 -1.23 15.65
C LEU A 460 -6.52 -0.42 14.80
N GLY A 461 -6.73 -0.85 13.56
CA GLY A 461 -7.73 -0.26 12.69
C GLY A 461 -9.15 -0.40 13.24
N SER A 462 -9.48 -1.56 13.82
CA SER A 462 -10.77 -1.77 14.50
C SER A 462 -10.95 -0.84 15.70
N PHE A 463 -9.92 -0.70 16.54
CA PHE A 463 -9.94 0.23 17.68
C PHE A 463 -10.08 1.68 17.23
N ALA A 464 -9.38 2.07 16.17
CA ALA A 464 -9.46 3.42 15.63
C ALA A 464 -10.85 3.73 15.07
N LEU A 465 -11.51 2.77 14.41
CA LEU A 465 -12.88 2.92 13.92
C LEU A 465 -13.90 3.04 15.06
N GLN A 466 -13.67 2.37 16.18
CA GLN A 466 -14.54 2.41 17.36
C GLN A 466 -14.33 3.66 18.24
N HIS A 467 -13.28 4.44 17.98
CA HIS A 467 -13.02 5.66 18.74
C HIS A 467 -14.17 6.67 18.59
N PRO A 468 -14.64 7.36 19.64
CA PRO A 468 -15.79 8.27 19.55
C PRO A 468 -15.62 9.44 18.57
N GLU A 469 -14.38 9.91 18.42
CA GLU A 469 -14.03 10.97 17.45
C GLU A 469 -13.86 10.44 16.02
N SER A 470 -13.96 9.12 15.81
CA SER A 470 -13.98 8.52 14.48
C SER A 470 -15.34 8.79 13.84
N GLY A 471 -15.40 9.87 13.04
CA GLY A 471 -16.57 10.21 12.26
C GLY A 471 -16.91 9.18 11.16
N PRO A 472 -18.14 9.19 10.64
CA PRO A 472 -18.55 8.32 9.53
C PRO A 472 -17.66 8.55 8.31
N GLY A 473 -17.31 7.48 7.59
CA GLY A 473 -16.48 7.55 6.38
C GLY A 473 -14.98 7.65 6.63
N ARG A 474 -14.50 7.42 7.86
CA ARG A 474 -13.07 7.34 8.18
C ARG A 474 -12.39 6.25 7.33
N THR A 475 -11.31 6.63 6.66
CA THR A 475 -10.47 5.70 5.89
C THR A 475 -9.45 5.04 6.83
N VAL A 476 -9.66 3.76 7.11
CA VAL A 476 -8.72 2.91 7.86
C VAL A 476 -8.37 1.70 7.00
N LEU A 477 -7.08 1.47 6.77
CA LEU A 477 -6.56 0.47 5.86
C LEU A 477 -5.51 -0.40 6.55
N SER A 478 -5.22 -1.58 5.99
CA SER A 478 -4.18 -2.49 6.49
C SER A 478 -3.29 -2.94 5.36
N SER A 479 -1.97 -2.89 5.55
CA SER A 479 -1.00 -3.17 4.49
C SER A 479 -0.58 -4.64 4.38
N LEU A 480 -1.00 -5.48 5.33
CA LEU A 480 -0.75 -6.92 5.34
C LEU A 480 -2.00 -7.67 5.79
N ARG A 481 -2.12 -8.93 5.38
CA ARG A 481 -3.25 -9.79 5.74
C ARG A 481 -3.21 -10.21 7.20
N HIS A 482 -4.38 -10.54 7.73
CA HIS A 482 -4.47 -11.28 8.98
C HIS A 482 -4.12 -12.76 8.80
N SER A 483 -3.71 -13.39 9.88
CA SER A 483 -3.25 -14.78 9.90
C SER A 483 -4.28 -15.87 9.51
N TYR A 484 -5.57 -15.53 9.46
CA TYR A 484 -6.65 -16.45 9.03
C TYR A 484 -7.11 -16.17 7.59
N GLU A 485 -6.53 -15.18 6.93
CA GLU A 485 -6.82 -14.84 5.54
C GLU A 485 -5.85 -15.58 4.61
N CYS A 486 -6.37 -16.06 3.49
CA CYS A 486 -5.59 -16.80 2.50
C CYS A 486 -5.12 -15.92 1.32
N GLN A 487 -5.51 -14.64 1.29
CA GLN A 487 -5.15 -13.72 0.20
C GLN A 487 -3.62 -13.58 0.09
N PRO A 488 -3.02 -13.48 -1.12
CA PRO A 488 -1.59 -13.24 -1.26
C PRO A 488 -1.18 -11.86 -0.71
N ASP A 489 -0.03 -11.78 -0.04
CA ASP A 489 0.44 -10.53 0.61
C ASP A 489 0.55 -9.38 -0.40
N GLN A 490 0.98 -9.65 -1.64
CA GLN A 490 1.07 -8.66 -2.71
C GLN A 490 -0.30 -8.08 -3.06
N ALA A 491 -1.32 -8.93 -3.15
CA ALA A 491 -2.67 -8.50 -3.49
C ALA A 491 -3.24 -7.57 -2.41
N VAL A 492 -2.98 -7.88 -1.13
CA VAL A 492 -3.41 -7.05 0.01
C VAL A 492 -2.70 -5.70 0.00
N LEU A 493 -1.38 -5.68 -0.19
CA LEU A 493 -0.62 -4.43 -0.27
C LEU A 493 -1.08 -3.56 -1.45
N LEU A 494 -1.24 -4.14 -2.64
CA LEU A 494 -1.70 -3.42 -3.83
C LEU A 494 -3.13 -2.91 -3.68
N ARG A 495 -4.01 -3.67 -3.01
CA ARG A 495 -5.37 -3.21 -2.68
C ARG A 495 -5.31 -1.99 -1.75
N SER A 496 -4.45 -2.02 -0.73
CA SER A 496 -4.28 -0.90 0.18
C SER A 496 -3.67 0.33 -0.49
N LEU A 497 -2.70 0.17 -1.39
CA LEU A 497 -2.21 1.26 -2.25
C LEU A 497 -3.32 1.81 -3.15
N GLY A 498 -4.12 0.94 -3.77
CA GLY A 498 -5.28 1.34 -4.55
C GLY A 498 -6.28 2.16 -3.72
N GLN A 499 -6.60 1.72 -2.50
CA GLN A 499 -7.50 2.42 -1.59
C GLN A 499 -6.93 3.74 -1.07
N LEU A 500 -5.62 3.83 -0.82
CA LEU A 500 -4.92 5.10 -0.52
C LEU A 500 -5.10 6.08 -1.68
N TRP A 501 -4.88 5.62 -2.91
CA TRP A 501 -5.10 6.42 -4.11
C TRP A 501 -6.57 6.81 -4.28
N LEU A 502 -7.54 5.91 -4.09
CA LEU A 502 -8.97 6.25 -4.11
C LEU A 502 -9.31 7.34 -3.08
N ALA A 503 -8.72 7.26 -1.89
CA ALA A 503 -8.96 8.17 -0.79
C ALA A 503 -8.34 9.56 -1.01
N GLY A 504 -7.39 9.72 -1.94
CA GLY A 504 -6.74 11.00 -2.26
C GLY A 504 -5.28 11.13 -1.79
N ALA A 505 -4.67 10.06 -1.30
CA ALA A 505 -3.23 10.03 -1.06
C ALA A 505 -2.47 10.10 -2.40
N GLU A 506 -1.32 10.75 -2.40
CA GLU A 506 -0.42 10.78 -3.54
C GLU A 506 0.48 9.55 -3.53
N ILE A 507 0.61 8.89 -4.69
CA ILE A 507 1.50 7.74 -4.87
C ILE A 507 2.58 8.14 -5.86
N ASP A 508 3.83 7.93 -5.48
CA ASP A 508 4.94 8.02 -6.42
C ASP A 508 4.99 6.75 -7.28
N TRP A 509 4.32 6.82 -8.43
CA TRP A 509 4.32 5.74 -9.41
C TRP A 509 5.69 5.50 -10.05
N ALA A 510 6.59 6.50 -10.06
CA ALA A 510 7.95 6.30 -10.55
C ALA A 510 8.75 5.45 -9.55
N GLY A 511 8.64 5.74 -8.26
CA GLY A 511 9.19 4.92 -7.18
C GLY A 511 8.63 3.49 -7.17
N PHE A 512 7.31 3.34 -7.30
CA PHE A 512 6.64 2.03 -7.40
C PHE A 512 7.21 1.14 -8.52
N HIS A 513 7.55 1.74 -9.67
CA HIS A 513 8.07 1.06 -10.86
C HIS A 513 9.61 1.08 -10.99
N ALA A 514 10.35 1.65 -10.02
CA ALA A 514 11.79 1.90 -10.16
C ALA A 514 12.64 0.64 -10.42
N GLY A 515 12.20 -0.52 -9.95
CA GLY A 515 12.84 -1.83 -10.17
C GLY A 515 12.39 -2.58 -11.43
N GLU A 516 11.53 -1.98 -12.26
CA GLU A 516 10.92 -2.65 -13.41
C GLU A 516 11.23 -1.95 -14.73
N ARG A 517 11.40 -2.73 -15.80
CA ARG A 517 11.42 -2.19 -17.17
C ARG A 517 10.06 -2.39 -17.82
N ARG A 518 9.26 -1.34 -17.87
CA ARG A 518 7.90 -1.34 -18.44
C ARG A 518 7.76 -0.40 -19.61
N ARG A 519 6.77 -0.66 -20.45
CA ARG A 519 6.46 0.13 -21.64
C ARG A 519 5.07 0.73 -21.53
N ARG A 520 4.93 1.94 -22.09
CA ARG A 520 3.61 2.51 -22.33
C ARG A 520 3.00 1.86 -23.56
N MET A 521 1.75 1.43 -23.41
CA MET A 521 0.99 0.77 -24.46
C MET A 521 -0.19 1.64 -24.91
N PRO A 522 -0.64 1.53 -26.16
CA PRO A 522 -1.83 2.23 -26.64
C PRO A 522 -3.10 1.64 -26.00
N LEU A 523 -3.52 2.19 -24.87
CA LEU A 523 -4.82 1.89 -24.25
C LEU A 523 -5.91 2.86 -24.75
N PRO A 524 -7.21 2.51 -24.63
CA PRO A 524 -8.32 3.39 -25.00
C PRO A 524 -8.18 4.82 -24.44
N THR A 525 -8.53 5.80 -25.27
CA THR A 525 -8.48 7.21 -24.90
C THR A 525 -9.69 7.64 -24.07
N TYR A 526 -9.57 8.78 -23.38
CA TYR A 526 -10.62 9.34 -22.52
C TYR A 526 -11.99 9.44 -23.22
N PRO A 527 -13.07 8.91 -22.60
CA PRO A 527 -14.42 9.01 -23.15
C PRO A 527 -15.01 10.40 -22.86
N PHE A 528 -14.77 11.36 -23.76
CA PHE A 528 -15.40 12.68 -23.66
C PHE A 528 -16.93 12.57 -23.65
N GLN A 529 -17.55 13.07 -22.57
CA GLN A 529 -18.99 13.24 -22.46
C GLN A 529 -19.38 14.47 -23.28
N ARG A 530 -19.83 14.24 -24.51
CA ARG A 530 -20.05 15.30 -25.50
C ARG A 530 -21.47 15.83 -25.40
N GLU A 531 -21.58 17.13 -25.35
CA GLU A 531 -22.82 17.84 -25.59
C GLU A 531 -22.69 18.67 -26.87
N ARG A 532 -23.83 18.96 -27.52
CA ARG A 532 -23.84 19.82 -28.70
C ARG A 532 -23.72 21.27 -28.25
N TYR A 533 -22.56 21.86 -28.52
CA TYR A 533 -22.35 23.29 -28.41
C TYR A 533 -22.35 23.90 -29.82
N TRP A 534 -23.40 24.66 -30.15
CA TRP A 534 -23.55 25.29 -31.45
C TRP A 534 -24.20 26.67 -31.30
N ILE A 535 -23.69 27.68 -32.02
CA ILE A 535 -24.35 28.99 -32.11
C ILE A 535 -25.35 28.90 -33.25
N GLU A 536 -26.63 28.75 -32.91
CA GLU A 536 -27.70 28.71 -33.92
C GLU A 536 -27.82 30.07 -34.61
N ALA A 537 -28.03 30.06 -35.92
CA ALA A 537 -28.32 31.27 -36.67
C ALA A 537 -29.65 31.88 -36.17
N ALA A 538 -29.72 33.21 -36.09
CA ALA A 538 -30.98 33.87 -35.74
C ALA A 538 -32.09 33.44 -36.72
N PRO A 539 -33.31 33.13 -36.23
CA PRO A 539 -34.41 32.77 -37.11
C PRO A 539 -34.63 33.90 -38.11
N ALA A 540 -34.63 33.58 -39.40
CA ALA A 540 -34.87 34.54 -40.46
C ALA A 540 -36.21 35.26 -40.20
N GLN A 541 -36.19 36.58 -40.02
CA GLN A 541 -37.43 37.36 -39.95
C GLN A 541 -38.17 37.15 -41.27
N PRO A 542 -39.46 36.73 -41.24
CA PRO A 542 -40.26 36.70 -42.45
C PRO A 542 -40.27 38.11 -43.05
N PRO A 543 -40.12 38.26 -44.37
CA PRO A 543 -40.13 39.58 -44.99
C PRO A 543 -41.43 40.29 -44.59
N GLY A 544 -41.30 41.45 -43.95
CA GLY A 544 -42.44 42.28 -43.58
C GLY A 544 -43.29 42.53 -44.82
N ARG A 545 -44.58 42.21 -44.75
CA ARG A 545 -45.50 42.56 -45.85
C ARG A 545 -45.56 44.09 -45.94
N PRO A 546 -45.48 44.65 -47.16
CA PRO A 546 -45.44 46.08 -47.41
C PRO A 546 -46.70 46.82 -46.96
#